data_AF-A0A1S4A0G5-F1
#
_entry.id   AF-A0A1S4A0G5-F1
#
_cell.length_a   1.000
_cell.length_b   1.000
_cell.length_c   1.000
_cell.angle_alpha   90.00
_cell.angle_beta   90.00
_cell.angle_gamma   90.00
#
_symmetry.space_group_name_H-M   'P 1'
#
loop_
_entity.id
_entity.type
_entity.pdbx_description
1 polymer ?
#
loop_
_entity_poly.entity_id
_entity_poly.type
_entity_poly.pdbx_seq_one_letter_code
_entity_poly.pdbx_strand_id
1 'polypeptide(L)'
;MVGAQCLVAFKNSSGQIQAYTAPIANYVTQLRQGSLSFNVPRIEAEFSNNEYIIFASLELPSGRTSFNQVWQNGQVSGQALQAHSQSGDNLRSFGSVDFATGQLGNDGGSRV
;
A
#
# COMPACT_ATOMS: atom_id res chain seq x y z
N MET A 1 0.74 11.58 -0.25
CA MET A 1 0.95 10.39 0.61
C MET A 1 0.88 10.70 2.10
N VAL A 2 1.21 11.91 2.58
CA VAL A 2 1.04 12.23 4.01
C VAL A 2 -0.41 11.97 4.45
N GLY A 3 -0.58 11.29 5.60
CA GLY A 3 -1.87 10.84 6.11
C GLY A 3 -2.34 9.49 5.56
N ALA A 4 -1.63 8.91 4.60
CA ALA A 4 -1.94 7.57 4.10
C ALA A 4 -1.59 6.48 5.12
N GLN A 5 -2.33 5.38 5.02
CA GLN A 5 -2.24 4.22 5.88
C GLN A 5 -1.96 3.02 5.00
N CYS A 6 -0.76 2.46 5.12
CA CYS A 6 -0.21 1.61 4.09
C CYS A 6 -0.20 0.14 4.51
N LEU A 7 -0.51 -0.73 3.55
CA LEU A 7 -0.12 -2.13 3.55
C LEU A 7 1.18 -2.22 2.76
N VAL A 8 2.22 -2.79 3.35
CA VAL A 8 3.57 -2.79 2.79
C VAL A 8 3.98 -4.22 2.53
N ALA A 9 4.53 -4.48 1.34
CA ALA A 9 5.22 -5.73 1.04
C ALA A 9 6.59 -5.46 0.43
N PHE A 10 7.58 -6.24 0.87
CA PHE A 10 8.91 -6.21 0.27
C PHE A 10 9.67 -7.51 0.53
N LYS A 11 10.65 -7.79 -0.33
CA LYS A 11 11.62 -8.87 -0.14
C LYS A 11 12.80 -8.35 0.66
N ASN A 12 13.03 -8.95 1.81
CA ASN A 12 14.14 -8.59 2.69
C ASN A 12 15.48 -9.15 2.17
N SER A 13 16.61 -8.76 2.76
CA SER A 13 17.94 -9.20 2.33
C SER A 13 18.18 -10.71 2.49
N SER A 14 17.40 -11.39 3.33
CA SER A 14 17.42 -12.85 3.48
C SER A 14 16.58 -13.56 2.40
N GLY A 15 15.90 -12.79 1.53
CA GLY A 15 15.04 -13.29 0.47
C GLY A 15 13.61 -13.61 0.91
N GLN A 16 13.26 -13.39 2.18
CA GLN A 16 11.91 -13.62 2.68
C GLN A 16 11.00 -12.44 2.32
N ILE A 17 9.75 -12.75 1.97
CA ILE A 17 8.71 -11.74 1.76
C ILE A 17 8.18 -11.30 3.12
N GLN A 18 8.12 -9.99 3.32
CA GLN A 18 7.56 -9.36 4.51
C GLN A 18 6.26 -8.66 4.12
N ALA A 19 5.28 -8.69 5.01
CA ALA A 19 4.04 -7.96 4.88
C ALA A 19 3.64 -7.34 6.22
N TYR A 20 3.37 -6.04 6.25
CA TYR A 20 3.01 -5.35 7.48
C TYR A 20 2.31 -4.01 7.20
N THR A 21 1.77 -3.38 8.26
CA THR A 21 1.12 -2.08 8.18
C THR A 21 2.07 -0.94 8.55
N ALA A 22 1.95 0.23 7.90
CA ALA A 22 2.74 1.41 8.22
C ALA A 22 1.94 2.73 8.05
N PRO A 23 1.86 3.60 9.07
CA PRO A 23 1.30 4.93 8.91
C PRO A 23 2.31 5.93 8.32
N ILE A 24 1.87 6.80 7.40
CA ILE A 24 2.70 7.88 6.83
C ILE A 24 2.36 9.22 7.49
N ALA A 25 3.21 9.66 8.42
CA ALA A 25 3.04 10.94 9.12
C ALA A 25 3.65 12.14 8.37
N ASN A 26 4.64 11.93 7.50
CA ASN A 26 5.32 12.98 6.74
C ASN A 26 5.95 12.41 5.45
N TYR A 27 6.55 13.28 4.62
CA TYR A 27 7.16 12.89 3.34
C TYR A 27 8.45 12.08 3.48
N VAL A 28 9.11 12.14 4.64
CA VAL A 28 10.34 11.39 4.96
C VAL A 28 9.95 10.13 5.75
N THR A 29 9.20 9.24 5.08
CA THR A 29 8.80 7.96 5.67
C THR A 29 9.78 6.86 5.29
N GLN A 30 10.10 6.00 6.25
CA GLN A 30 10.79 4.73 6.01
C GLN A 30 9.81 3.55 5.99
N LEU A 31 8.50 3.84 5.96
CA LEU A 31 7.43 2.85 6.09
C LEU A 31 7.68 1.92 7.27
N ARG A 32 7.94 2.50 8.45
CA ARG A 32 8.18 1.72 9.68
C ARG A 32 6.90 1.01 10.07
N GLN A 33 7.02 -0.23 10.52
CA GLN A 33 5.87 -1.01 10.99
C GLN A 33 5.15 -0.28 12.12
N GLY A 34 3.83 -0.18 12.01
CA GLY A 34 3.00 0.50 12.99
C GLY A 34 1.51 0.27 12.72
N SER A 35 0.70 0.51 13.73
CA SER A 35 -0.75 0.37 13.64
C SER A 35 -1.37 1.42 12.74
N LEU A 36 -2.47 1.05 12.09
CA LEU A 36 -3.35 1.96 11.38
C LEU A 36 -4.50 2.40 12.30
N SER A 37 -5.29 3.37 11.86
CA SER A 37 -6.52 3.84 12.51
C SER A 37 -7.67 2.84 12.42
N PHE A 38 -7.46 1.72 11.75
CA PHE A 38 -8.38 0.61 11.59
C PHE A 38 -7.60 -0.70 11.71
N ASN A 39 -8.26 -1.77 12.14
CA ASN A 39 -7.58 -3.03 12.40
C ASN A 39 -7.32 -3.81 11.09
N VAL A 40 -6.18 -4.49 11.05
CA VAL A 40 -5.79 -5.38 9.95
C VAL A 40 -5.45 -6.74 10.56
N PRO A 41 -6.45 -7.56 10.92
CA PRO A 41 -6.23 -8.80 11.65
C PRO A 41 -5.36 -9.83 10.92
N ARG A 42 -5.28 -9.74 9.59
CA ARG A 42 -4.40 -10.58 8.77
C ARG A 42 -3.75 -9.74 7.67
N ILE A 43 -2.45 -9.93 7.50
CA ILE A 43 -1.71 -9.44 6.35
C ILE A 43 -0.62 -10.45 5.98
N GLU A 44 -0.53 -10.77 4.70
CA GLU A 44 0.52 -11.61 4.13
C GLU A 44 0.80 -11.14 2.70
N ALA A 45 1.95 -11.51 2.16
CA ALA A 45 2.31 -11.17 0.80
C ALA A 45 3.15 -12.26 0.17
N GLU A 46 3.06 -12.35 -1.14
CA GLU A 46 3.91 -13.19 -1.98
C GLU A 46 4.54 -12.38 -3.10
N PHE A 47 5.60 -12.93 -3.66
CA PHE A 47 6.26 -12.39 -4.84
C PHE A 47 6.32 -13.47 -5.91
N SER A 48 5.61 -13.26 -7.01
CA SER A 48 5.47 -14.20 -8.12
C SER A 48 5.37 -13.43 -9.42
N ASN A 49 5.88 -13.97 -10.52
CA ASN A 49 5.84 -13.33 -11.85
C ASN A 49 6.36 -11.88 -11.86
N ASN A 50 7.35 -11.58 -11.03
CA ASN A 50 7.93 -10.24 -10.87
C ASN A 50 6.97 -9.18 -10.28
N GLU A 51 5.90 -9.63 -9.60
CA GLU A 51 4.90 -8.80 -8.94
C GLU A 51 4.77 -9.15 -7.47
N TYR A 52 4.43 -8.16 -6.65
CA TYR A 52 4.01 -8.38 -5.27
C TYR A 52 2.50 -8.47 -5.20
N ILE A 53 2.00 -9.48 -4.49
CA ILE A 53 0.59 -9.64 -4.18
C ILE A 53 0.44 -9.53 -2.66
N ILE A 54 -0.44 -8.64 -2.21
CA ILE A 54 -0.74 -8.44 -0.79
C ILE A 54 -2.14 -9.00 -0.53
N PHE A 55 -2.25 -9.90 0.44
CA PHE A 55 -3.53 -10.37 0.97
C PHE A 55 -3.73 -9.77 2.35
N ALA A 56 -4.89 -9.15 2.57
CA ALA A 56 -5.20 -8.54 3.86
C ALA A 56 -6.69 -8.66 4.19
N SER A 57 -6.98 -8.80 5.49
CA SER A 57 -8.33 -8.65 6.03
C SER A 57 -8.40 -7.31 6.75
N LEU A 58 -9.38 -6.48 6.40
CA LEU A 58 -9.53 -5.13 6.94
C LEU A 58 -10.82 -5.05 7.76
N GLU A 59 -10.73 -4.53 8.98
CA GLU A 59 -11.91 -4.11 9.74
C GLU A 59 -12.22 -2.67 9.38
N LEU A 60 -13.26 -2.46 8.56
CA LEU A 60 -13.60 -1.13 8.07
C LEU A 60 -14.21 -0.26 9.19
N PRO A 61 -13.85 1.04 9.25
CA PRO A 61 -14.54 2.00 10.11
C PRO A 61 -16.06 1.98 9.91
N SER A 62 -16.81 2.05 11.02
CA SER A 62 -18.28 2.02 10.98
C SER A 62 -18.86 3.12 10.09
N GLY A 63 -19.84 2.75 9.25
CA GLY A 63 -20.53 3.69 8.36
C GLY A 63 -19.75 4.07 7.11
N ARG A 64 -18.61 3.43 6.81
CA ARG A 64 -17.81 3.73 5.62
C ARG A 64 -17.28 2.47 4.95
N THR A 65 -17.59 2.31 3.67
CA THR A 65 -17.14 1.18 2.83
C THR A 65 -16.23 1.63 1.68
N SER A 66 -16.28 2.92 1.31
CA SER A 66 -15.52 3.49 0.20
C SER A 66 -14.29 4.28 0.66
N PHE A 67 -13.15 3.98 0.04
CA PHE A 67 -11.84 4.55 0.36
C PHE A 67 -11.08 4.88 -0.90
N ASN A 68 -10.28 5.96 -0.83
CA ASN A 68 -9.29 6.23 -1.85
C ASN A 68 -8.09 5.33 -1.61
N GLN A 69 -7.56 4.77 -2.69
CA GLN A 69 -6.34 3.97 -2.70
C GLN A 69 -5.28 4.63 -3.57
N VAL A 70 -4.02 4.40 -3.23
CA VAL A 70 -2.88 4.74 -4.07
C VAL A 70 -1.96 3.53 -4.13
N TRP A 71 -1.37 3.28 -5.28
CA TRP A 71 -0.33 2.26 -5.42
C TRP A 71 1.02 2.95 -5.66
N GLN A 72 2.01 2.52 -4.90
CA GLN A 72 3.35 3.09 -4.94
C GLN A 72 4.36 1.94 -4.98
N ASN A 73 5.37 2.07 -5.83
CA ASN A 73 6.51 1.18 -5.82
C ASN A 73 7.82 1.97 -5.69
N GLY A 74 8.83 1.32 -5.14
CA GLY A 74 10.10 1.96 -4.82
C GLY A 74 11.22 0.96 -4.61
N GLN A 75 12.44 1.49 -4.50
CA GLN A 75 13.62 0.67 -4.26
C GLN A 75 13.72 0.23 -2.80
N VAL A 76 14.32 -0.94 -2.61
CA VAL A 76 14.73 -1.45 -1.30
C VAL A 76 16.26 -1.47 -1.27
N SER A 77 16.86 -0.93 -0.22
CA SER A 77 18.30 -1.03 0.03
C SER A 77 18.54 -1.84 1.30
N GLY A 78 19.00 -3.08 1.12
CA GLY A 78 19.13 -4.05 2.22
C GLY A 78 17.77 -4.40 2.83
N GLN A 79 17.49 -3.81 4.00
CA GLN A 79 16.24 -3.98 4.75
C GLN A 79 15.38 -2.70 4.75
N ALA A 80 15.89 -1.61 4.18
CA ALA A 80 15.27 -0.30 4.28
C ALA A 80 14.55 0.07 2.98
N LEU A 81 13.25 0.35 3.10
CA LEU A 81 12.44 0.95 2.04
C LEU A 81 12.93 2.39 1.80
N GLN A 82 13.19 2.71 0.55
CA GLN A 82 13.71 4.02 0.15
C GLN A 82 12.59 4.91 -0.35
N ALA A 83 12.81 6.23 -0.28
CA ALA A 83 11.97 7.18 -0.97
C ALA A 83 11.96 6.86 -2.48
N HIS A 84 10.78 6.88 -3.09
CA HIS A 84 10.62 6.72 -4.53
C HIS A 84 10.36 8.07 -5.20
N SER A 85 10.44 8.10 -6.53
CA SER A 85 10.10 9.29 -7.30
C SER A 85 8.65 9.69 -7.06
N GLN A 86 8.43 10.97 -6.72
CA GLN A 86 7.12 11.59 -6.56
C GLN A 86 6.66 12.22 -7.89
N SER A 87 6.75 11.45 -8.98
CA SER A 87 6.40 11.90 -10.34
C SER A 87 5.89 10.73 -11.19
N GLY A 88 5.37 11.02 -12.38
CA GLY A 88 5.00 9.99 -13.36
C GLY A 88 3.87 9.08 -12.89
N ASP A 89 4.04 7.77 -13.05
CA ASP A 89 3.02 6.77 -12.74
C ASP A 89 2.69 6.73 -11.23
N ASN A 90 3.66 6.97 -10.35
CA ASN A 90 3.44 7.04 -8.91
C ASN A 90 2.44 8.15 -8.50
N LEU A 91 2.40 9.28 -9.23
CA LEU A 91 1.40 10.32 -8.99
C LEU A 91 0.04 10.04 -9.65
N ARG A 92 0.02 9.22 -10.70
CA ARG A 92 -1.19 8.86 -11.45
C ARG A 92 -1.86 7.59 -10.95
N SER A 93 -1.17 6.84 -10.10
CA SER A 93 -1.63 5.59 -9.52
C SER A 93 -2.47 5.84 -8.27
N PHE A 94 -3.69 6.28 -8.49
CA PHE A 94 -4.70 6.50 -7.45
C PHE A 94 -6.07 6.09 -7.95
N GLY A 95 -6.93 5.75 -7.00
CA GLY A 95 -8.29 5.34 -7.29
C GLY A 95 -9.20 5.33 -6.09
N SER A 96 -10.39 4.79 -6.28
CA SER A 96 -11.30 4.49 -5.17
C SER A 96 -11.83 3.06 -5.26
N VAL A 97 -12.04 2.46 -4.10
CA VAL A 97 -12.61 1.12 -3.96
C VAL A 97 -13.72 1.18 -2.94
N ASP A 98 -14.84 0.55 -3.24
CA ASP A 98 -15.88 0.23 -2.26
C ASP A 98 -15.75 -1.25 -1.85
N PHE A 99 -15.37 -1.49 -0.60
CA PHE A 99 -15.11 -2.85 -0.10
C PHE A 99 -16.38 -3.68 0.14
N ALA A 100 -17.57 -3.07 0.16
CA ALA A 100 -18.82 -3.81 0.32
C ALA A 100 -19.34 -4.35 -1.03
N THR A 101 -19.10 -3.61 -2.11
CA THR A 101 -19.59 -3.94 -3.46
C THR A 101 -18.49 -4.44 -4.39
N GLY A 102 -17.21 -4.21 -4.05
CA GLY A 102 -16.07 -4.46 -4.91
C GLY A 102 -15.95 -3.48 -6.09
N GLN A 103 -16.77 -2.42 -6.13
CA GLN A 103 -16.72 -1.45 -7.22
C GLN A 103 -15.45 -0.60 -7.14
N LEU A 104 -14.83 -0.39 -8.29
CA LEU A 104 -13.69 0.51 -8.48
C LEU A 104 -14.18 1.81 -9.14
N GLY A 105 -13.75 2.95 -8.63
CA GLY A 105 -13.99 4.25 -9.27
C GLY A 105 -12.99 4.55 -10.38
N ASN A 106 -13.18 5.68 -11.08
CA ASN A 106 -12.24 6.10 -12.12
C ASN A 106 -10.93 6.64 -11.52
N ASP A 107 -9.82 6.16 -12.09
CA ASP A 107 -8.45 6.31 -11.60
C ASP A 107 -7.61 7.20 -12.53
N GLY A 108 -6.57 7.85 -12.00
CA GLY A 108 -5.69 8.79 -12.73
C GLY A 108 -4.80 8.18 -13.84
N GLY A 109 -4.98 6.90 -14.12
CA GLY A 109 -4.32 6.20 -15.22
C GLY A 109 -5.11 6.36 -16.52
N SER A 110 -4.67 7.26 -17.41
CA SER A 110 -5.13 7.23 -18.80
C SER A 110 -4.80 5.86 -19.39
N ARG A 111 -5.83 5.10 -19.77
CA ARG A 111 -5.68 4.03 -20.76
C ARG A 111 -5.22 4.71 -22.06
N VAL A 112 -3.98 4.48 -22.47
CA VAL A 112 -3.51 4.72 -23.84
C VAL A 112 -3.69 3.45 -24.66
#